data_AF-A0A382X836-F1
#
_entry.id   AF-A0A382X836-F1
#
_cell.length_a   1.000
_cell.length_b   1.000
_cell.length_c   1.000
_cell.angle_alpha   90.00
_cell.angle_beta   90.00
_cell.angle_gamma   90.00
#
_symmetry.space_group_name_H-M   'P 1'
#
loop_
_entity.id
_entity.type
_entity.pdbx_description
1 polymer ?
#
loop_
_entity_poly.entity_id
_entity_poly.type
_entity_poly.pdbx_seq_one_letter_code
_entity_poly.pdbx_strand_id
1 'polypeptide(L)'
;MAEIDFEKIGLKVGLEIHQQLNTSKKLFCKCRPVESDEYTEKFSRSLRTAKSELGELDPAALFEKAKSKKINYYANSQSSCLVEKDEEP
;
A
#
# COMPACT_ATOMS: atom_id res chain seq x y z
N MET A 1 -14.99 -30.43 -26.44
CA MET A 1 -15.63 -29.47 -25.50
C MET A 1 -16.45 -28.53 -26.36
N ALA A 2 -17.71 -28.26 -25.99
CA ALA A 2 -18.53 -27.30 -26.72
C ALA A 2 -17.89 -25.91 -26.56
N GLU A 3 -17.76 -25.19 -27.66
CA GLU A 3 -17.23 -23.84 -27.70
C GLU A 3 -18.22 -22.89 -27.01
N ILE A 4 -17.74 -22.09 -26.05
CA ILE A 4 -18.58 -21.14 -25.34
C ILE A 4 -18.66 -19.87 -26.18
N ASP A 5 -19.87 -19.45 -26.51
CA ASP A 5 -20.15 -18.17 -27.15
C ASP A 5 -20.07 -17.04 -26.11
N PHE A 6 -18.93 -16.33 -26.10
CA PHE A 6 -18.65 -15.26 -25.14
C PHE A 6 -19.52 -14.01 -25.35
N GLU A 7 -19.97 -13.76 -26.59
CA GLU A 7 -20.86 -12.65 -26.92
C GLU A 7 -22.26 -12.91 -26.35
N LYS A 8 -22.77 -14.14 -26.51
CA LYS A 8 -24.09 -14.53 -25.99
C LYS A 8 -24.21 -14.42 -24.47
N ILE A 9 -23.12 -14.67 -23.74
CA ILE A 9 -23.10 -14.53 -22.27
C ILE A 9 -22.74 -13.12 -21.80
N GLY A 10 -22.45 -12.19 -22.72
CA GLY A 10 -22.08 -10.82 -22.41
C GLY A 10 -20.81 -10.71 -21.57
N LEU A 11 -19.80 -11.53 -21.88
CA LEU A 11 -18.56 -11.59 -21.10
C LEU A 11 -17.86 -10.22 -21.11
N LYS A 12 -17.48 -9.74 -19.91
CA LYS A 12 -16.67 -8.55 -19.72
C LYS A 12 -15.44 -8.92 -18.90
N VAL A 13 -14.25 -8.59 -19.41
CA VAL A 13 -12.97 -8.90 -18.75
C VAL A 13 -12.17 -7.62 -18.57
N GLY A 14 -11.57 -7.47 -17.38
CA GLY A 14 -10.58 -6.45 -17.08
C GLY A 14 -9.26 -7.11 -16.71
N LEU A 15 -8.14 -6.47 -17.08
CA LEU A 15 -6.80 -6.85 -16.68
C LEU A 15 -6.18 -5.71 -15.88
N GLU A 16 -5.51 -6.06 -14.78
CA GLU A 16 -4.73 -5.13 -13.96
C GLU A 16 -3.31 -5.66 -13.82
N ILE A 17 -2.32 -4.81 -14.11
CA ILE A 17 -0.91 -5.19 -14.16
C ILE A 17 -0.11 -4.17 -13.35
N HIS A 18 0.61 -4.65 -12.32
CA HIS A 18 1.52 -3.84 -11.52
C HIS A 18 2.96 -4.28 -11.80
N GLN A 19 3.87 -3.33 -12.04
CA GLN A 19 5.28 -3.59 -12.34
C GLN A 19 6.16 -2.61 -11.56
N GLN A 20 7.17 -3.14 -10.86
CA GLN A 20 8.20 -2.30 -10.23
C GLN A 20 9.18 -1.77 -11.28
N LEU A 21 9.58 -0.51 -11.14
CA LEU A 21 10.58 0.12 -12.00
C LEU A 21 11.99 -0.14 -11.44
N ASN A 22 12.94 -0.42 -12.32
CA ASN A 22 14.35 -0.57 -11.97
C ASN A 22 15.03 0.82 -11.89
N THR A 23 14.69 1.59 -10.87
CA THR A 23 15.24 2.93 -10.62
C THR A 23 16.36 2.89 -9.56
N SER A 24 17.29 3.84 -9.61
CA SER A 24 18.35 3.96 -8.60
C SER A 24 17.87 4.51 -7.25
N LYS A 25 16.68 5.13 -7.24
CA LYS A 25 16.02 5.71 -6.08
C LYS A 25 14.52 5.40 -6.11
N LYS A 26 13.87 5.43 -4.95
CA LYS A 26 12.40 5.32 -4.85
C LYS A 26 11.69 6.55 -5.44
N LEU A 27 10.37 6.44 -5.58
CA LEU A 27 9.55 7.42 -6.29
C LEU A 27 9.58 8.82 -5.65
N PHE A 28 9.51 8.91 -4.32
CA PHE A 28 9.39 10.18 -3.58
C PHE A 28 10.55 10.48 -2.63
N CYS A 29 11.64 9.70 -2.67
CA CYS A 29 12.81 9.95 -1.84
C CYS A 29 14.09 9.50 -2.55
N LYS A 30 15.25 9.71 -1.92
CA LYS A 30 16.57 9.33 -2.46
C LYS A 30 17.03 7.92 -2.04
N CYS A 31 16.22 7.17 -1.28
CA CYS A 31 16.57 5.83 -0.82
C CYS A 31 16.65 4.84 -1.98
N ARG A 32 17.56 3.87 -1.87
CA ARG A 32 17.67 2.78 -2.84
C ARG A 32 16.50 1.80 -2.66
N PRO A 33 15.84 1.34 -3.73
CA PRO A 33 14.77 0.36 -3.64
C PRO A 33 15.34 -1.05 -3.48
N VAL A 34 15.99 -1.32 -2.35
CA VAL A 34 16.55 -2.63 -2.00
C VAL A 34 15.75 -3.27 -0.87
N GLU A 35 15.46 -4.56 -1.01
CA GLU A 35 14.86 -5.38 0.03
C GLU A 35 15.96 -5.93 0.94
N SER A 36 15.69 -5.98 2.24
CA SER A 36 16.59 -6.50 3.26
C SER A 36 15.77 -7.11 4.38
N ASP A 37 16.26 -8.24 4.91
CA ASP A 37 15.70 -8.88 6.10
C ASP A 37 16.36 -8.36 7.40
N GLU A 38 17.34 -7.48 7.29
CA GLU A 38 18.01 -6.84 8.42
C GLU A 38 17.39 -5.48 8.71
N TYR A 39 16.88 -5.32 9.93
CA TYR A 39 16.22 -4.11 10.40
C TYR A 39 16.91 -3.58 11.64
N THR A 40 17.42 -2.35 11.55
CA THR A 40 18.10 -1.67 12.66
C THR A 40 17.14 -0.83 13.51
N GLU A 41 15.93 -0.60 13.00
CA GLU A 41 14.93 0.24 13.64
C GLU A 41 13.54 -0.37 13.54
N LYS A 42 12.75 -0.18 14.60
CA LYS A 42 11.35 -0.60 14.68
C LYS A 42 10.53 0.49 15.32
N PHE A 43 9.40 0.83 14.71
CA PHE A 43 8.43 1.74 15.28
C PHE A 43 7.02 1.23 15.03
N SER A 44 6.04 1.84 15.69
CA SER A 44 4.65 1.42 15.56
C SER A 44 3.73 2.61 15.43
N ARG A 45 2.64 2.43 14.66
CA ARG A 45 1.60 3.45 14.45
C ARG A 45 0.22 2.79 14.48
N SER A 46 -0.78 3.61 14.77
CA SER A 46 -2.19 3.26 14.63
C SER A 46 -2.81 4.21 13.63
N LEU A 47 -3.42 3.67 12.58
CA LEU A 47 -4.12 4.47 11.59
C LEU A 47 -5.49 4.90 12.12
N ARG A 48 -5.96 6.05 11.63
CA ARG A 48 -7.25 6.64 12.02
C ARG A 48 -8.05 6.95 10.77
N THR A 49 -9.37 6.76 10.88
CA THR A 49 -10.32 7.09 9.83
C THR A 49 -10.40 8.61 9.65
N ALA A 50 -10.19 9.08 8.43
CA ALA A 50 -10.47 10.46 8.06
C ALA A 50 -11.95 10.62 7.66
N LYS A 51 -12.50 11.82 7.90
CA LYS A 51 -13.82 12.20 7.41
C LYS A 51 -13.69 12.76 6.00
N SER A 52 -14.68 12.51 5.16
CA SER A 52 -14.86 13.22 3.90
C SER A 52 -15.19 14.69 4.15
N GLU A 53 -15.20 15.49 3.09
CA GLU A 53 -15.61 16.90 3.14
C GLU A 53 -17.02 17.08 3.72
N LEU A 54 -17.92 16.12 3.47
CA LEU A 54 -19.29 16.09 3.99
C LEU A 54 -19.39 15.49 5.40
N GLY A 55 -18.26 15.13 6.00
CA GLY A 55 -18.20 14.53 7.34
C GLY A 55 -18.44 13.02 7.38
N GLU A 56 -18.61 12.37 6.23
CA GLU A 56 -18.86 10.93 6.12
C GLU A 56 -17.60 10.12 6.35
N LEU A 57 -17.75 8.86 6.77
CA LEU A 57 -16.65 7.94 7.01
C LEU A 57 -16.75 6.75 6.08
N ASP A 58 -15.63 6.36 5.49
CA ASP A 58 -15.54 5.17 4.66
C ASP A 58 -15.87 3.90 5.48
N PRO A 59 -16.85 3.07 5.05
CA PRO A 59 -17.24 1.86 5.78
C PRO A 59 -16.11 0.83 5.93
N ALA A 60 -15.24 0.66 4.93
CA ALA A 60 -14.11 -0.26 4.98
C ALA A 60 -13.03 0.25 5.95
N ALA A 61 -12.74 1.55 5.94
CA ALA A 61 -11.81 2.16 6.89
C ALA A 61 -12.34 2.07 8.34
N LEU A 62 -13.64 2.24 8.55
CA LEU A 62 -14.29 2.01 9.85
C LEU A 62 -14.17 0.56 10.31
N PHE A 63 -14.40 -0.39 9.41
CA PHE A 63 -14.24 -1.82 9.69
C PHE A 63 -12.81 -2.17 10.11
N GLU A 64 -11.79 -1.64 9.42
CA GLU A 64 -10.40 -1.88 9.82
C GLU A 64 -10.05 -1.20 11.16
N LYS A 65 -10.54 0.02 11.39
CA LYS A 65 -10.35 0.74 12.67
C LYS A 65 -10.95 -0.04 13.85
N ALA A 66 -12.11 -0.67 13.67
CA ALA A 66 -12.75 -1.45 14.74
C ALA A 66 -11.86 -2.61 15.23
N LYS A 67 -10.98 -3.15 14.38
CA LYS A 67 -10.00 -4.19 14.76
C LYS A 67 -8.90 -3.68 15.69
N SER A 68 -8.79 -2.36 15.90
CA SER A 68 -7.83 -1.70 16.80
C SER A 68 -6.38 -2.17 16.59
N LYS A 69 -6.00 -2.45 15.35
CA LYS A 69 -4.67 -2.98 15.03
C LYS A 69 -3.60 -1.89 15.19
N LYS A 70 -2.48 -2.29 15.78
CA LYS A 70 -1.25 -1.52 15.80
C LYS A 70 -0.31 -2.08 14.71
N ILE A 71 0.13 -1.22 13.80
CA ILE A 71 1.04 -1.62 12.72
C ILE A 71 2.47 -1.43 13.21
N ASN A 72 3.29 -2.47 13.10
CA ASN A 72 4.71 -2.42 13.38
C ASN A 72 5.46 -2.26 12.06
N TYR A 73 6.26 -1.20 11.96
CA TYR A 73 7.12 -0.93 10.83
C TYR A 73 8.56 -1.26 11.20
N TYR A 74 9.26 -1.83 10.24
CA TYR A 74 10.67 -2.18 10.35
C TYR A 74 11.44 -1.40 9.30
N ALA A 75 12.53 -0.77 9.70
CA ALA A 75 13.31 0.10 8.86
C ALA A 75 14.81 -0.21 9.00
N ASN A 76 15.54 0.09 7.94
CA ASN A 76 16.99 0.08 7.93
C ASN A 76 17.50 1.35 7.24
N SER A 77 18.74 1.72 7.51
CA SER A 77 19.36 2.92 6.95
C SER A 77 19.71 2.80 5.46
N GLN A 78 19.69 1.60 4.88
CA GLN A 78 20.03 1.37 3.46
C GLN A 78 18.88 1.73 2.52
N SER A 79 17.64 1.47 2.93
CA SER A 79 16.45 1.63 2.10
C SER A 79 15.32 2.43 2.73
N SER A 80 15.49 3.04 3.91
CA SER A 80 14.48 3.89 4.55
C SER A 80 15.07 5.21 5.06
N CYS A 81 14.40 6.33 4.81
CA CYS A 81 14.65 7.63 5.44
C CYS A 81 13.40 8.10 6.21
N LEU A 82 13.32 9.40 6.52
CA LEU A 82 12.21 10.01 7.26
C LEU A 82 10.92 10.08 6.42
N VAL A 83 11.04 10.17 5.09
CA VAL A 83 9.88 10.16 4.17
C VAL A 83 9.10 8.86 4.31
N GLU A 84 9.76 7.69 4.35
CA GLU A 84 9.09 6.40 4.59
C GLU A 84 8.48 6.25 5.97
N LYS A 85 8.90 7.08 6.93
CA LYS A 85 8.39 7.08 8.29
C LYS A 85 7.26 8.07 8.51
N ASP A 86 6.90 8.84 7.48
CA ASP A 86 5.94 9.94 7.56
C ASP A 86 6.42 11.05 8.52
N GLU A 87 7.74 11.33 8.52
CA GLU A 87 8.39 12.33 9.38
C GLU A 87 9.09 13.45 8.57
N GLU A 88 9.04 13.39 7.24
CA GLU A 88 9.55 14.41 6.32
C GLU A 88 8.66 14.48 5.06
N PRO A 89 8.42 15.68 4.48
CA PRO A 89 7.73 15.83 3.19
C PRO A 89 8.41 15.16 2.00
#